data_AF-A0A529IE47-F1
#
_entry.id   AF-A0A529IE47-F1
#
_cell.length_a   1.000
_cell.length_b   1.000
_cell.length_c   1.000
_cell.angle_alpha   90.00
_cell.angle_beta   90.00
_cell.angle_gamma   90.00
#
_symmetry.space_group_name_H-M   'P 1'
#
loop_
_entity.id
_entity.type
_entity.pdbx_description
1 polymer ?
#
loop_
_entity_poly.entity_id
_entity_poly.type
_entity_poly.pdbx_seq_one_letter_code
_entity_poly.pdbx_strand_id
1 'polypeptide(L)'
;TYREVLAMRNAVPELGISAPFRNTTLRDVARDVLSISRSGLKNRARRNRDGYDETSFLNTLDEVVARGTTSAEEMLSAYHTRWGGSIEPVFMEYAY
;
A
#
# COMPACT_ATOMS: atom_id res chain seq x y z
N THR A 1 14.00 -17.13 4.86
CA THR A 1 14.33 -17.70 6.19
C THR A 1 13.66 -16.87 7.27
N TYR A 2 13.52 -17.39 8.50
CA TYR A 2 12.97 -16.59 9.62
C TYR A 2 13.71 -15.26 9.83
N ARG A 3 15.04 -15.25 9.70
CA ARG A 3 15.87 -14.05 9.81
C ARG A 3 15.52 -12.99 8.75
N GLU A 4 15.33 -13.40 7.50
CA GLU A 4 14.93 -12.48 6.41
C GLU A 4 13.56 -11.85 6.69
N VAL A 5 12.59 -12.64 7.19
CA VAL A 5 11.26 -12.12 7.54
C VAL A 5 11.34 -11.11 8.68
N LEU A 6 12.14 -11.40 9.72
CA LEU A 6 12.32 -10.48 10.84
C LEU A 6 13.01 -9.17 10.40
N ALA A 7 14.04 -9.27 9.56
CA ALA A 7 14.73 -8.10 9.01
C ALA A 7 13.77 -7.22 8.21
N MET A 8 12.96 -7.82 7.33
CA MET A 8 11.94 -7.13 6.55
C MET A 8 10.90 -6.47 7.47
N ARG A 9 10.37 -7.19 8.46
CA ARG A 9 9.43 -6.65 9.45
C ARG A 9 10.00 -5.43 10.19
N ASN A 10 11.30 -5.42 10.48
CA ASN A 10 11.94 -4.31 11.20
C ASN A 10 12.26 -3.12 10.28
N ALA A 11 12.45 -3.34 8.97
CA ALA A 11 12.75 -2.28 8.01
C ALA A 11 11.49 -1.54 7.51
N VAL A 12 10.35 -2.23 7.40
CA VAL A 12 9.08 -1.66 6.90
C VAL A 12 8.60 -0.41 7.65
N PRO A 13 8.69 -0.31 8.99
CA PRO A 13 8.20 0.88 9.70
C PRO A 13 8.90 2.18 9.28
N GLU A 14 10.18 2.11 8.90
CA GLU A 14 10.98 3.27 8.50
C GLU A 14 10.94 3.48 6.98
N LEU A 15 11.09 2.40 6.21
CA LEU A 15 11.27 2.47 4.75
C LEU A 15 10.00 2.20 3.93
N GLY A 16 8.91 1.81 4.60
CA GLY A 16 7.64 1.47 3.95
C GLY A 16 7.79 0.41 2.86
N ILE A 17 7.12 0.63 1.72
CA ILE A 17 7.19 -0.26 0.55
C ILE A 17 8.53 -0.14 -0.21
N SER A 18 9.36 0.84 0.11
CA SER A 18 10.70 0.99 -0.48
C SER A 18 11.74 0.12 0.23
N ALA A 19 11.39 -0.60 1.30
CA ALA A 19 12.32 -1.44 2.03
C ALA A 19 12.95 -2.51 1.10
N PRO A 20 14.28 -2.67 1.12
CA PRO A 20 14.96 -3.65 0.28
C PRO A 20 14.69 -5.08 0.78
N PHE A 21 14.53 -6.00 -0.16
CA PHE A 21 14.39 -7.42 0.09
C PHE A 21 15.13 -8.23 -0.97
N ARG A 22 16.24 -8.87 -0.59
CA ARG A 22 17.14 -9.58 -1.52
C ARG A 22 17.60 -8.67 -2.66
N ASN A 23 17.33 -9.06 -3.91
CA ASN A 23 17.70 -8.30 -5.12
C ASN A 23 16.54 -7.41 -5.62
N THR A 24 15.56 -7.12 -4.77
CA THR A 24 14.35 -6.36 -5.14
C THR A 24 13.86 -5.50 -3.97
N THR A 25 12.73 -4.82 -4.14
CA THR A 25 12.10 -4.01 -3.10
C THR A 25 10.77 -4.62 -2.67
N LEU A 26 10.28 -4.25 -1.49
CA LEU A 26 8.94 -4.65 -1.05
C LEU A 26 7.82 -4.19 -1.99
N ARG A 27 8.02 -3.07 -2.70
CA ARG A 27 7.10 -2.58 -3.73
C ARG A 27 6.98 -3.56 -4.90
N ASP A 28 8.10 -4.14 -5.33
CA ASP A 28 8.08 -5.16 -6.40
C ASP A 28 7.40 -6.44 -5.91
N VAL A 29 7.73 -6.89 -4.69
CA VAL A 29 7.06 -8.03 -4.05
C VAL A 29 5.55 -7.77 -3.91
N ALA A 30 5.14 -6.54 -3.59
CA ALA A 30 3.74 -6.18 -3.50
C ALA A 30 2.99 -6.32 -4.83
N ARG A 31 3.63 -6.03 -5.98
CA ARG A 31 3.01 -6.28 -7.31
C ARG A 31 2.69 -7.76 -7.51
N ASP A 32 3.62 -8.64 -7.16
CA ASP A 32 3.42 -10.09 -7.27
C ASP A 32 2.31 -10.57 -6.32
N VAL A 33 2.31 -10.09 -5.08
CA VAL A 33 1.27 -10.41 -4.08
C VAL A 33 -0.12 -9.94 -4.51
N LEU A 34 -0.22 -8.76 -5.13
CA LEU A 34 -1.48 -8.24 -5.65
C LEU A 34 -1.97 -9.06 -6.85
N SER A 35 -1.07 -9.49 -7.73
CA SER A 35 -1.40 -10.41 -8.83
C SER A 35 -1.97 -11.75 -8.34
N ILE A 36 -1.33 -12.34 -7.31
CA ILE A 36 -1.81 -13.57 -6.67
C ILE A 36 -3.19 -13.35 -6.02
N SER A 37 -3.34 -12.26 -5.26
CA SER A 37 -4.60 -11.91 -4.58
C SER A 37 -5.74 -11.72 -5.58
N ARG A 38 -5.49 -11.01 -6.68
CA ARG A 38 -6.46 -10.80 -7.75
C ARG A 38 -6.90 -12.11 -8.39
N SER A 39 -5.96 -13.01 -8.65
CA SER A 39 -6.26 -14.34 -9.18
C SER A 39 -7.15 -15.14 -8.21
N GLY A 40 -6.85 -15.09 -6.90
CA GLY A 40 -7.66 -15.72 -5.87
C GLY A 40 -9.09 -15.18 -5.81
N LEU A 41 -9.27 -13.85 -5.84
CA LEU A 41 -10.59 -13.22 -5.81
C LEU A 41 -11.41 -13.51 -7.07
N LYS A 42 -10.78 -13.48 -8.26
CA LYS A 42 -11.43 -13.90 -9.51
C LYS A 42 -11.94 -15.33 -9.44
N ASN A 43 -11.11 -16.24 -8.93
CA ASN A 43 -11.47 -17.66 -8.80
C ASN A 43 -12.61 -17.88 -7.79
N ARG A 44 -12.71 -17.05 -6.74
CA ARG A 44 -13.83 -17.10 -5.79
C ARG A 44 -15.17 -16.71 -6.42
N ALA A 45 -15.15 -15.89 -7.48
CA ALA A 45 -16.32 -15.46 -8.25
C ALA A 45 -17.48 -14.92 -7.40
N ARG A 46 -17.17 -14.33 -6.23
CA ARG A 46 -18.18 -13.69 -5.37
C ARG A 46 -18.48 -12.31 -5.94
N ARG A 47 -19.74 -12.09 -6.28
CA ARG A 47 -20.23 -10.85 -6.87
C ARG A 47 -21.20 -10.15 -5.94
N ASN A 48 -21.19 -8.82 -5.96
CA ASN A 48 -22.23 -8.02 -5.32
C ASN A 48 -23.54 -8.07 -6.13
N ARG A 49 -24.57 -7.38 -5.64
CA ARG A 49 -25.89 -7.29 -6.29
C ARG A 49 -25.83 -6.73 -7.71
N ASP A 50 -24.83 -5.90 -7.99
CA ASP A 50 -24.64 -5.21 -9.27
C ASP A 50 -23.71 -5.99 -10.23
N GLY A 51 -23.25 -7.18 -9.85
CA GLY A 51 -22.45 -8.08 -10.69
C GLY A 51 -20.94 -7.83 -10.66
N TYR A 52 -20.45 -6.86 -9.89
CA TYR A 52 -19.01 -6.61 -9.71
C TYR A 52 -18.40 -7.64 -8.77
N ASP A 53 -17.20 -8.12 -9.12
CA ASP A 53 -16.42 -9.00 -8.25
C ASP A 53 -15.63 -8.21 -7.18
N GLU A 54 -15.08 -8.94 -6.22
CA GLU A 54 -14.29 -8.40 -5.10
C GLU A 54 -12.92 -7.83 -5.54
N THR A 55 -12.51 -7.97 -6.81
CA THR A 55 -11.16 -7.55 -7.24
C THR A 55 -10.99 -6.03 -7.28
N SER A 56 -12.08 -5.28 -7.30
CA SER A 56 -12.08 -3.81 -7.26
C SER A 56 -11.52 -3.27 -5.94
N PHE A 57 -11.62 -4.01 -4.84
CA PHE A 57 -11.03 -3.63 -3.56
C PHE A 57 -9.49 -3.56 -3.60
N LEU A 58 -8.87 -4.22 -4.58
CA LEU A 58 -7.41 -4.15 -4.77
C LEU A 58 -6.96 -2.87 -5.48
N ASN A 59 -7.87 -2.11 -6.11
CA ASN A 59 -7.50 -0.95 -6.93
C ASN A 59 -6.74 0.11 -6.12
N THR A 60 -7.18 0.39 -4.89
CA THR A 60 -6.47 1.34 -4.01
C THR A 60 -5.06 0.86 -3.66
N LEU A 61 -4.85 -0.46 -3.50
CA LEU A 61 -3.52 -1.01 -3.25
C LEU A 61 -2.65 -0.96 -4.50
N ASP A 62 -3.22 -1.20 -5.68
CA ASP A 62 -2.52 -1.03 -6.96
C ASP A 62 -2.09 0.42 -7.17
N GLU A 63 -2.92 1.40 -6.81
CA GLU A 63 -2.55 2.83 -6.86
C GLU A 63 -1.38 3.15 -5.93
N VAL A 64 -1.39 2.65 -4.69
CA VAL A 64 -0.25 2.82 -3.75
C VAL A 64 1.04 2.24 -4.32
N VAL A 65 0.97 1.03 -4.90
CA VAL A 65 2.14 0.37 -5.51
C VAL A 65 2.57 1.05 -6.81
N ALA A 66 1.64 1.57 -7.60
CA ALA A 66 1.92 2.30 -8.84
C ALA A 66 2.53 3.68 -8.57
N ARG A 67 2.02 4.41 -7.58
CA ARG A 67 2.57 5.68 -7.12
C ARG A 67 3.92 5.50 -6.44
N GLY A 68 4.07 4.45 -5.65
CA GLY A 68 5.32 4.13 -4.96
C GLY A 68 5.53 4.87 -3.66
N THR A 69 4.50 5.54 -3.15
CA THR A 69 4.51 6.20 -1.86
C THR A 69 3.35 5.68 -1.01
N THR A 70 3.67 5.40 0.24
CA THR A 70 2.72 5.09 1.31
C THR A 70 1.90 6.32 1.68
N SER A 71 0.76 6.11 2.33
CA SER A 71 -0.04 7.23 2.87
C SER A 71 0.76 8.07 3.87
N ALA A 72 1.67 7.46 4.64
CA ALA A 72 2.55 8.18 5.55
C ALA A 72 3.49 9.14 4.81
N GLU A 73 4.09 8.70 3.70
CA GLU A 73 4.93 9.55 2.84
C GLU A 73 4.11 10.66 2.15
N GLU A 74 2.87 10.39 1.76
CA GLU A 74 1.97 11.43 1.24
C GLU A 74 1.64 12.49 2.30
N MET A 75 1.36 12.07 3.53
CA MET A 75 1.11 12.98 4.65
C MET A 75 2.37 13.78 5.01
N LEU A 76 3.55 13.15 4.96
CA LEU A 76 4.82 13.84 5.19
C LEU A 76 5.10 14.86 4.09
N SER A 77 4.84 14.51 2.82
CA SER A 77 4.92 15.45 1.71
C SER A 77 3.92 16.60 1.88
N ALA A 78 2.69 16.32 2.32
CA ALA A 78 1.67 17.34 2.58
C ALA A 78 2.11 18.29 3.70
N TYR A 79 2.66 17.74 4.79
CA TYR A 79 3.21 18.48 5.91
C TYR A 79 4.26 19.51 5.45
N HIS A 80 5.22 19.07 4.62
CA HIS A 80 6.27 19.95 4.09
C HIS A 80 5.83 20.89 2.97
N THR A 81 4.64 20.71 2.41
CA THR A 81 4.14 21.50 1.28
C THR A 81 2.85 22.25 1.65
N ARG A 82 1.70 21.68 1.31
CA ARG A 82 0.37 22.30 1.40
C ARG A 82 -0.11 22.57 2.82
N TRP A 83 0.42 21.87 3.83
CA TRP A 83 0.10 22.12 5.23
C TRP A 83 1.06 23.10 5.92
N GLY A 84 2.15 23.48 5.25
CA GLY A 84 3.06 24.51 5.75
C GLY A 84 3.67 24.22 7.13
N GLY A 85 3.95 22.95 7.45
CA GLY A 85 4.47 22.54 8.75
C GLY A 85 3.43 22.45 9.87
N SER A 86 2.14 22.59 9.57
CA SER A 86 1.04 22.32 10.51
C SER A 86 0.50 20.90 10.34
N ILE A 87 0.10 20.28 11.45
CA ILE A 87 -0.62 19.00 11.43
C ILE A 87 -2.13 19.19 11.42
N GLU A 88 -2.65 20.39 11.72
CA GLU A 88 -4.10 20.64 11.82
C GLU A 88 -4.91 20.19 10.59
N PRO A 89 -4.42 20.37 9.35
CA PRO A 89 -5.18 19.95 8.17
C PRO A 89 -5.45 18.43 8.10
N VAL A 90 -4.68 17.60 8.80
CA VAL A 90 -4.89 16.14 8.81
C VAL A 90 -6.29 15.77 9.31
N PHE A 91 -6.82 16.52 10.28
CA PHE A 91 -8.14 16.28 10.87
C PHE A 91 -9.30 16.64 9.95
N MET A 92 -9.04 17.43 8.90
CA MET A 92 -10.05 17.76 7.90
C MET A 92 -9.97 16.85 6.68
N GLU A 93 -8.76 16.53 6.24
CA GLU A 93 -8.54 15.82 4.98
C GLU A 93 -8.60 14.29 5.10
N TYR A 94 -8.31 13.76 6.28
CA TYR A 94 -8.38 12.32 6.57
C TYR A 94 -9.51 12.00 7.56
N ALA A 95 -10.53 12.86 7.64
CA ALA A 95 -11.75 12.58 8.37
C ALA A 95 -12.57 11.47 7.67
N TYR A 96 -13.14 10.55 8.45
CA TYR A 96 -14.07 9.50 7.99
C TYR A 96 -15.52 9.94 8.08
#